data_AF-A0A6L7KGL6-F1
#
_entry.id   AF-A0A6L7KGL6-F1
#
_cell.length_a   1.000
_cell.length_b   1.000
_cell.length_c   1.000
_cell.angle_alpha   90.00
_cell.angle_beta   90.00
_cell.angle_gamma   90.00
#
_symmetry.space_group_name_H-M   'P 1'
#
loop_
_entity.id
_entity.type
_entity.pdbx_description
1 polymer ?
#
loop_
_entity_poly.entity_id
_entity_poly.type
_entity_poly.pdbx_seq_one_letter_code
_entity_poly.pdbx_strand_id
1 'polypeptide(L)'
;MPAGPEDQDVSAFLALLFRNRLAAMGVVVIAVILLLALATPLLPLHDPDVIATADRFMRPLSEGRLLGTDHLGRDLLSRLLHGTRLSLAVGIAAALIAAVIGSAIGIVAGYFGGRTDNVVMRGVDMLMGFPYILLALAIVAALGPGLMNALIAVAAVNVPFFARNIRGITVGLAGREFIDAARLAGMGHARIILTELLPNVLPVIVIAMSTTVGWMILETAGLSFLGLGSQPPQADLGSMLGEARSAMISHPHTSIVPGLMIFLIVMSINLLGDGVRDALDPRLRSGALSRPRATTLVRRQGAIPPATDDLLAIQDLRTEFQVGKRNYRAVGGVSLAVKHGESLGVIGESGSGKSVTALSVMGLVASPPGAITGGAVRFQGEDLIGAPYETLRQKRGDRVAYVFQDPLATLHPLYRVGQQLTETIRSHRDLSKSEARTRAIQLLNDVRIPNAERRVDDYPHEMSGGMRQRVGIAMALANEPDVIIADEPTTALDVTVQAQILCLLDDLRRERGLAIIFITHDFGVVAQLCDRIAVMYAGMIVEEGPTQAVLGAPAHPYTRRLIACVPELGGGRRELAAIPGLPPVLDDLPPGCAFAPRCSKAEEICRQGEIPLQGPALHAVRCLFPERAP
;
A
#
# COMPACT_ATOMS: atom_id res chain seq x y z
N MET A 1 17.41 19.57 -20.70
CA MET A 1 17.24 20.02 -19.31
C MET A 1 16.35 19.01 -18.61
N PRO A 2 16.80 18.31 -17.56
CA PRO A 2 15.93 17.40 -16.82
C PRO A 2 14.85 18.23 -16.10
N ALA A 3 13.60 17.83 -16.28
CA ALA A 3 12.44 18.47 -15.67
C ALA A 3 12.54 18.44 -14.14
N GLY A 4 12.15 19.53 -13.48
CA GLY A 4 12.27 19.70 -12.03
C GLY A 4 11.42 18.70 -11.24
N PRO A 5 11.61 18.59 -9.92
CA PRO A 5 10.83 17.69 -9.08
C PRO A 5 9.31 17.93 -9.16
N GLU A 6 8.85 19.18 -9.36
CA GLU A 6 7.44 19.52 -9.55
C GLU A 6 6.86 19.02 -10.90
N ASP A 7 7.64 19.09 -11.98
CA ASP A 7 7.22 18.61 -13.31
C ASP A 7 6.99 17.09 -13.33
N GLN A 8 7.75 16.34 -12.52
CA GLN A 8 7.62 14.89 -12.43
C GLN A 8 6.34 14.47 -11.71
N ASP A 9 5.93 15.20 -10.67
CA ASP A 9 4.70 14.92 -9.93
C ASP A 9 3.43 15.21 -10.76
N VAL A 10 3.45 16.27 -11.57
CA VAL A 10 2.37 16.57 -12.52
C VAL A 10 2.30 15.52 -13.62
N SER A 11 3.45 15.09 -14.17
CA SER A 11 3.48 14.04 -15.20
C SER A 11 2.93 12.70 -14.70
N ALA A 12 3.25 12.33 -13.45
CA ALA A 12 2.76 11.12 -12.81
C ALA A 12 1.26 11.20 -12.50
N PHE A 13 0.79 12.37 -12.04
CA PHE A 13 -0.64 12.62 -11.84
C PHE A 13 -1.43 12.49 -13.14
N LEU A 14 -0.95 13.11 -14.22
CA LEU A 14 -1.58 13.01 -15.54
C LEU A 14 -1.54 11.58 -16.07
N ALA A 15 -0.42 10.87 -15.93
CA ALA A 15 -0.33 9.47 -16.35
C ALA A 15 -1.32 8.56 -15.61
N LEU A 16 -1.52 8.79 -14.30
CA LEU A 16 -2.52 8.06 -13.50
C LEU A 16 -3.95 8.43 -13.91
N LEU A 17 -4.23 9.71 -14.12
CA LEU A 17 -5.54 10.21 -14.55
C LEU A 17 -5.95 9.61 -15.91
N PHE A 18 -5.04 9.62 -16.89
CA PHE A 18 -5.28 9.08 -18.24
C PHE A 18 -5.20 7.55 -18.32
N ARG A 19 -4.80 6.85 -17.25
CA ARG A 19 -4.87 5.39 -17.18
C ARG A 19 -6.32 4.90 -17.21
N ASN A 20 -7.25 5.70 -16.67
CA ASN A 20 -8.68 5.42 -16.72
C ASN A 20 -9.29 6.05 -17.99
N ARG A 21 -9.68 5.21 -18.96
CA ARG A 21 -10.25 5.67 -20.24
C ARG A 21 -11.53 6.47 -20.08
N LEU A 22 -12.34 6.19 -19.06
CA LEU A 22 -13.59 6.92 -18.80
C LEU A 22 -13.29 8.32 -18.24
N ALA A 23 -12.33 8.43 -17.33
CA ALA A 23 -11.86 9.73 -16.83
C ALA A 23 -11.26 10.59 -17.96
N ALA A 24 -10.46 9.98 -18.84
CA ALA A 24 -9.91 10.65 -20.02
C ALA A 24 -11.00 11.19 -20.94
N MET A 25 -12.06 10.43 -21.19
CA MET A 25 -13.22 10.88 -21.96
C MET A 25 -13.91 12.07 -21.27
N GLY A 26 -14.12 11.99 -19.95
CA GLY A 26 -14.67 13.09 -19.16
C GLY A 26 -13.86 14.38 -19.28
N VAL A 27 -12.52 14.29 -19.17
CA VAL A 27 -11.58 15.42 -19.37
C VAL A 27 -11.76 16.06 -20.74
N VAL A 28 -11.81 15.25 -21.80
CA VAL A 28 -11.94 15.77 -23.18
C VAL A 28 -13.26 16.51 -23.36
N VAL A 29 -14.38 15.91 -22.93
CA VAL A 29 -15.70 16.51 -23.11
C VAL A 29 -15.83 17.81 -22.30
N ILE A 30 -15.41 17.83 -21.03
CA ILE A 30 -15.47 19.06 -20.23
C ILE A 30 -14.52 20.14 -20.76
N ALA A 31 -13.35 19.77 -21.29
CA ALA A 31 -12.42 20.73 -21.89
C ALA A 31 -13.02 21.37 -23.16
N VAL A 32 -13.69 20.60 -24.01
CA VAL A 32 -14.41 21.14 -25.17
C VAL A 32 -15.53 22.09 -24.74
N ILE A 33 -16.33 21.70 -23.74
CA ILE A 33 -17.42 22.55 -23.22
C ILE A 33 -16.87 23.86 -22.64
N LEU A 34 -15.80 23.79 -21.83
CA LEU A 34 -15.15 24.98 -21.26
C LEU A 34 -14.56 25.88 -22.34
N LEU A 35 -13.91 25.30 -23.35
CA LEU A 35 -13.35 26.06 -24.47
C LEU A 35 -14.45 26.77 -25.26
N LEU A 36 -15.56 26.08 -25.56
CA LEU A 36 -16.72 26.69 -26.20
C LEU A 36 -17.31 27.80 -25.35
N ALA A 37 -17.50 27.58 -24.04
CA ALA A 37 -18.06 28.56 -23.10
C ALA A 37 -17.19 29.81 -22.93
N LEU A 38 -15.86 29.66 -22.96
CA LEU A 38 -14.90 30.76 -22.90
C LEU A 38 -14.79 31.50 -24.24
N ALA A 39 -14.91 30.78 -25.36
CA ALA A 39 -14.88 31.36 -26.70
C ALA A 39 -16.19 32.07 -27.07
N THR A 40 -17.31 31.78 -26.39
CA THR A 40 -18.64 32.37 -26.67
C THR A 40 -18.63 33.87 -26.97
N PRO A 41 -17.96 34.75 -26.19
CA PRO A 41 -17.96 36.19 -26.46
C PRO A 41 -17.23 36.60 -27.75
N LEU A 42 -16.38 35.72 -28.29
CA LEU A 42 -15.58 35.94 -29.50
C LEU A 42 -16.23 35.31 -30.75
N LEU A 43 -17.19 34.41 -30.56
CA LEU A 43 -17.87 33.75 -31.67
C LEU A 43 -18.89 34.72 -32.31
N PRO A 44 -19.04 34.75 -33.64
CA PRO A 44 -20.00 35.58 -34.35
C PRO A 44 -21.43 35.00 -34.21
N LEU A 45 -21.94 34.95 -32.98
CA LEU A 45 -23.26 34.44 -32.64
C LEU A 45 -24.27 35.59 -32.57
N HIS A 46 -25.54 35.25 -32.78
CA HIS A 46 -26.65 36.17 -32.56
C HIS A 46 -26.71 36.57 -31.07
N ASP A 47 -27.20 37.77 -30.77
CA ASP A 47 -27.44 38.18 -29.39
C ASP A 47 -28.46 37.22 -28.72
N PRO A 48 -28.12 36.60 -27.57
CA PRO A 48 -28.96 35.60 -26.91
C PRO A 48 -30.30 36.15 -26.39
N ASP A 49 -30.44 37.47 -26.27
CA ASP A 49 -31.59 38.14 -25.65
C ASP A 49 -32.52 38.81 -26.69
N VAL A 50 -32.12 38.87 -27.97
CA VAL A 50 -32.91 39.49 -29.04
C VAL A 50 -34.13 38.63 -29.39
N ILE A 51 -35.31 39.20 -29.16
CA ILE A 51 -36.62 38.58 -29.42
C ILE A 51 -37.02 38.80 -30.89
N ALA A 52 -37.30 37.71 -31.60
CA ALA A 52 -37.78 37.72 -32.99
C ALA A 52 -39.07 36.90 -33.10
N THR A 53 -40.23 37.53 -32.83
CA THR A 53 -41.51 36.81 -32.73
C THR A 53 -41.98 36.13 -34.03
N ALA A 54 -41.47 36.53 -35.19
CA ALA A 54 -41.70 35.87 -36.46
C ALA A 54 -41.01 34.50 -36.57
N ASP A 55 -39.90 34.33 -35.85
CA ASP A 55 -39.00 33.19 -35.92
C ASP A 55 -39.24 32.22 -34.75
N ARG A 56 -40.45 32.12 -34.20
CA ARG A 56 -40.72 31.25 -33.04
C ARG A 56 -40.65 29.77 -33.43
N PHE A 57 -40.01 28.97 -32.58
CA PHE A 57 -39.94 27.51 -32.71
C PHE A 57 -39.42 27.00 -34.07
N MET A 58 -38.46 27.71 -34.67
CA MET A 58 -37.75 27.24 -35.85
C MET A 58 -37.06 25.92 -35.54
N ARG A 59 -37.17 24.97 -36.47
CA ARG A 59 -36.55 23.66 -36.32
C ARG A 59 -35.02 23.79 -36.34
N PRO A 60 -34.30 22.84 -35.73
CA PRO A 60 -32.85 22.75 -35.93
C PRO A 60 -32.49 22.72 -37.42
N LEU A 61 -31.31 23.27 -37.77
CA LEU A 61 -30.82 23.40 -39.15
C LEU A 61 -31.62 24.34 -40.06
N SER A 62 -32.39 25.27 -39.49
CA SER A 62 -33.00 26.36 -40.27
C SER A 62 -31.94 27.43 -40.62
N GLU A 63 -32.14 28.17 -41.71
CA GLU A 63 -31.16 29.18 -42.18
C GLU A 63 -30.78 30.17 -41.07
N GLY A 64 -29.49 30.23 -40.72
CA GLY A 64 -28.98 31.11 -39.67
C GLY A 64 -29.32 30.73 -38.22
N ARG A 65 -29.95 29.57 -37.97
CA ARG A 65 -30.37 29.07 -36.64
C ARG A 65 -30.06 27.57 -36.48
N LEU A 66 -28.80 27.25 -36.16
CA LEU A 66 -28.28 25.87 -36.17
C LEU A 66 -29.05 24.92 -35.22
N LEU A 67 -29.35 25.37 -34.00
CA LEU A 67 -30.11 24.59 -33.01
C LEU A 67 -31.60 24.97 -32.95
N GLY A 68 -32.08 25.81 -33.86
CA GLY A 68 -33.44 26.34 -33.86
C GLY A 68 -33.62 27.55 -32.94
N THR A 69 -34.88 27.88 -32.65
CA THR A 69 -35.25 29.03 -31.82
C THR A 69 -36.25 28.67 -30.75
N ASP A 70 -36.34 29.49 -29.70
CA ASP A 70 -37.28 29.29 -28.61
C ASP A 70 -38.67 29.90 -28.86
N HIS A 71 -39.51 29.90 -27.82
CA HIS A 71 -40.87 30.46 -27.84
C HIS A 71 -40.94 31.97 -28.07
N LEU A 72 -39.82 32.70 -27.92
CA LEU A 72 -39.68 34.13 -28.23
C LEU A 72 -38.90 34.35 -29.54
N GLY A 73 -38.50 33.29 -30.24
CA GLY A 73 -37.70 33.34 -31.46
C GLY A 73 -36.24 33.69 -31.23
N ARG A 74 -35.74 33.55 -29.99
CA ARG A 74 -34.32 33.76 -29.67
C ARG A 74 -33.50 32.56 -30.14
N ASP A 75 -32.27 32.80 -30.59
CA ASP A 75 -31.37 31.75 -31.10
C ASP A 75 -30.96 30.78 -29.98
N LEU A 76 -31.28 29.49 -30.16
CA LEU A 76 -31.07 28.49 -29.13
C LEU A 76 -29.59 28.17 -28.92
N LEU A 77 -28.76 28.26 -29.97
CA LEU A 77 -27.30 28.04 -29.87
C LEU A 77 -26.62 29.12 -29.05
N SER A 78 -26.93 30.39 -29.31
CA SER A 78 -26.40 31.52 -28.54
C SER A 78 -26.83 31.44 -27.08
N ARG A 79 -28.12 31.19 -26.80
CA ARG A 79 -28.63 31.02 -25.43
C ARG A 79 -27.96 29.83 -24.72
N LEU A 80 -27.76 28.70 -25.43
CA LEU A 80 -27.10 27.52 -24.86
C LEU A 80 -25.68 27.81 -24.41
N LEU A 81 -24.86 28.48 -25.23
CA LEU A 81 -23.46 28.75 -24.91
C LEU A 81 -23.30 29.81 -23.81
N HIS A 82 -24.13 30.86 -23.83
CA HIS A 82 -24.16 31.87 -22.76
C HIS A 82 -24.68 31.26 -21.45
N GLY A 83 -25.75 30.46 -21.52
CA GLY A 83 -26.32 29.77 -20.37
C GLY A 83 -25.37 28.74 -19.77
N THR A 84 -24.63 27.99 -20.60
CA THR A 84 -23.61 27.03 -20.14
C THR A 84 -22.53 27.70 -19.31
N ARG A 85 -22.02 28.86 -19.77
CA ARG A 85 -21.03 29.64 -19.02
C ARG A 85 -21.57 30.05 -17.64
N LEU A 86 -22.81 30.54 -17.59
CA LEU A 86 -23.43 30.99 -16.34
C LEU A 86 -23.68 29.82 -15.37
N SER A 87 -24.25 28.72 -15.86
CA SER A 87 -24.54 27.53 -15.05
C SER A 87 -23.27 26.88 -14.49
N LEU A 88 -22.19 26.80 -15.28
CA LEU A 88 -20.89 26.31 -14.80
C LEU A 88 -20.29 27.22 -13.73
N ALA A 89 -20.29 28.53 -13.95
CA ALA A 89 -19.74 29.49 -13.00
C ALA A 89 -20.46 29.42 -11.65
N VAL A 90 -21.79 29.36 -11.67
CA VAL A 90 -22.62 29.28 -10.46
C VAL A 90 -22.45 27.96 -9.73
N GLY A 91 -22.48 26.83 -10.44
CA GLY A 91 -22.30 25.51 -9.83
C GLY A 91 -20.92 25.33 -9.19
N ILE A 92 -19.85 25.77 -9.88
CA ILE A 92 -18.48 25.71 -9.36
C ILE A 92 -18.31 26.66 -8.16
N ALA A 93 -18.86 27.88 -8.22
CA ALA A 93 -18.79 28.82 -7.12
C ALA A 93 -19.53 28.31 -5.87
N ALA A 94 -20.73 27.74 -6.04
CA ALA A 94 -21.48 27.12 -4.95
C ALA A 94 -20.69 25.96 -4.32
N ALA A 95 -20.08 25.10 -5.14
CA ALA A 95 -19.26 23.99 -4.68
C ALA A 95 -18.03 24.45 -3.90
N LEU A 96 -17.34 25.49 -4.39
CA LEU A 96 -16.17 26.04 -3.71
C LEU A 96 -16.56 26.62 -2.34
N ILE A 97 -17.63 27.40 -2.27
CA ILE A 97 -18.13 27.98 -1.01
C ILE A 97 -18.50 26.88 -0.02
N ALA A 98 -19.28 25.89 -0.47
CA ALA A 98 -19.70 24.78 0.37
C ALA A 98 -18.51 23.93 0.85
N ALA A 99 -17.54 23.66 -0.03
CA ALA A 99 -16.34 22.91 0.29
C ALA A 99 -15.48 23.66 1.32
N VAL A 100 -15.25 24.96 1.15
CA VAL A 100 -14.45 25.77 2.09
C VAL A 100 -15.11 25.84 3.46
N ILE A 101 -16.38 26.23 3.52
CA ILE A 101 -17.10 26.40 4.80
C ILE A 101 -17.30 25.03 5.47
N GLY A 102 -17.78 24.04 4.72
CA GLY A 102 -18.02 22.71 5.24
C GLY A 102 -16.75 22.03 5.72
N SER A 103 -15.65 22.09 4.95
CA SER A 103 -14.37 21.50 5.37
C SER A 103 -13.81 22.20 6.61
N ALA A 104 -13.94 23.52 6.73
CA ALA A 104 -13.54 24.24 7.93
C ALA A 104 -14.33 23.77 9.17
N ILE A 105 -15.66 23.64 9.04
CA ILE A 105 -16.52 23.10 10.11
C ILE A 105 -16.11 21.68 10.48
N GLY A 106 -15.91 20.81 9.48
CA GLY A 106 -15.55 19.40 9.68
C GLY A 106 -14.19 19.22 10.33
N ILE A 107 -13.19 20.02 9.92
CA ILE A 107 -11.84 20.00 10.51
C ILE A 107 -11.90 20.47 11.97
N VAL A 108 -12.59 21.58 12.25
CA VAL A 108 -12.70 22.10 13.63
C VAL A 108 -13.44 21.10 14.53
N ALA A 109 -14.56 20.56 14.08
CA ALA A 109 -15.32 19.57 14.84
C ALA A 109 -14.49 18.31 15.13
N GLY A 110 -13.84 17.75 14.11
CA GLY A 110 -13.03 16.54 14.24
C GLY A 110 -11.74 16.73 15.06
N TYR A 111 -11.11 17.90 14.98
CA TYR A 111 -9.86 18.18 15.70
C TYR A 111 -10.07 18.39 17.21
N PHE A 112 -11.08 19.17 17.59
CA PHE A 112 -11.35 19.45 19.01
C PHE A 112 -12.10 18.31 19.71
N GLY A 113 -12.92 17.56 18.99
CA GLY A 113 -13.65 16.42 19.55
C GLY A 113 -14.63 16.82 20.67
N GLY A 114 -15.12 15.81 21.39
CA GLY A 114 -15.89 15.97 22.63
C GLY A 114 -17.13 16.85 22.48
N ARG A 115 -17.23 17.90 23.32
CA ARG A 115 -18.41 18.78 23.37
C ARG A 115 -18.55 19.65 22.11
N THR A 116 -17.44 20.17 21.59
CA THR A 116 -17.44 20.99 20.37
C THR A 116 -17.97 20.20 19.19
N ASP A 117 -17.45 18.98 19.03
CA ASP A 117 -17.89 18.06 17.99
C ASP A 117 -19.39 17.76 18.09
N ASN A 118 -19.87 17.37 19.28
CA ASN A 118 -21.27 17.05 19.49
C ASN A 118 -22.22 18.23 19.17
N VAL A 119 -21.87 19.45 19.59
CA VAL A 119 -22.72 20.64 19.35
C VAL A 119 -22.75 21.00 17.86
N VAL A 120 -21.57 21.06 17.22
CA VAL A 120 -21.46 21.40 15.80
C VAL A 120 -22.18 20.35 14.94
N MET A 121 -21.93 19.08 15.21
CA MET A 121 -22.54 18.01 14.42
C MET A 121 -24.04 17.88 14.65
N ARG A 122 -24.56 18.20 15.84
CA ARG A 122 -26.00 18.26 16.05
C ARG A 122 -26.68 19.31 15.18
N GLY A 123 -26.05 20.47 14.99
CA GLY A 123 -26.53 21.51 14.07
C GLY A 123 -26.47 21.06 12.61
N VAL A 124 -25.36 20.45 12.19
CA VAL A 124 -25.19 19.85 10.85
C VAL A 124 -26.26 18.77 10.59
N ASP A 125 -26.48 17.88 11.56
CA ASP A 125 -27.47 16.80 11.46
C ASP A 125 -28.90 17.34 11.39
N MET A 126 -29.20 18.41 12.13
CA MET A 126 -30.50 19.09 12.08
C MET A 126 -30.78 19.67 10.69
N LEU A 127 -29.80 20.33 10.06
CA LEU A 127 -29.94 20.84 8.69
C LEU A 127 -30.17 19.71 7.68
N MET A 128 -29.48 18.58 7.85
CA MET A 128 -29.63 17.41 6.97
C MET A 128 -30.92 16.62 7.20
N GLY A 129 -31.67 16.93 8.27
CA GLY A 129 -32.99 16.37 8.50
C GLY A 129 -34.05 16.91 7.52
N PHE A 130 -33.78 18.05 6.87
CA PHE A 130 -34.66 18.63 5.87
C PHE A 130 -34.34 18.08 4.47
N PRO A 131 -35.36 17.82 3.62
CA PRO A 131 -35.13 17.54 2.21
C PRO A 131 -34.40 18.71 1.55
N TYR A 132 -33.23 18.45 0.95
CA TYR A 132 -32.30 19.47 0.45
C TYR A 132 -32.96 20.44 -0.54
N ILE A 133 -33.79 19.94 -1.47
CA ILE A 133 -34.50 20.77 -2.44
C ILE A 133 -35.50 21.72 -1.76
N LEU A 134 -36.21 21.24 -0.73
CA LEU A 134 -37.19 22.06 -0.01
C LEU A 134 -36.50 23.14 0.83
N LEU A 135 -35.37 22.79 1.44
CA LEU A 135 -34.55 23.76 2.18
C LEU A 135 -33.98 24.83 1.22
N ALA A 136 -33.48 24.43 0.05
CA ALA A 136 -33.01 25.37 -0.96
C ALA A 136 -34.13 26.29 -1.44
N LEU A 137 -35.32 25.75 -1.74
CA LEU A 137 -36.49 26.53 -2.13
C LEU A 137 -36.93 27.51 -1.04
N ALA A 138 -36.93 27.09 0.23
CA ALA A 138 -37.27 27.96 1.35
C ALA A 138 -36.27 29.12 1.51
N ILE A 139 -34.97 28.84 1.34
CA ILE A 139 -33.92 29.87 1.40
C ILE A 139 -34.10 30.87 0.25
N VAL A 140 -34.32 30.41 -0.98
CA VAL A 140 -34.55 31.32 -2.11
C VAL A 140 -35.87 32.08 -1.97
N ALA A 141 -36.94 31.45 -1.49
CA ALA A 141 -38.20 32.12 -1.22
C ALA A 141 -38.07 33.25 -0.19
N ALA A 142 -37.18 33.08 0.80
CA ALA A 142 -36.88 34.11 1.80
C ALA A 142 -35.98 35.23 1.25
N LEU A 143 -34.97 34.90 0.44
CA LEU A 143 -34.01 35.86 -0.13
C LEU A 143 -34.55 36.59 -1.38
N GLY A 144 -35.58 36.04 -2.01
CA GLY A 144 -36.10 36.46 -3.31
C GLY A 144 -35.46 35.71 -4.49
N PRO A 145 -36.15 35.64 -5.65
CA PRO A 145 -35.63 34.96 -6.83
C PRO A 145 -34.40 35.70 -7.38
N GLY A 146 -33.43 34.93 -7.87
CA GLY A 146 -32.22 35.49 -8.45
C GLY A 146 -31.04 34.53 -8.40
N LEU A 147 -30.10 34.72 -9.33
CA LEU A 147 -28.95 33.84 -9.50
C LEU A 147 -28.07 33.75 -8.24
N MET A 148 -27.78 34.90 -7.61
CA MET A 148 -26.95 34.96 -6.42
C MET A 148 -27.62 34.28 -5.21
N ASN A 149 -28.93 34.46 -5.07
CA ASN A 149 -29.70 33.87 -3.98
C ASN A 149 -29.84 32.34 -4.16
N ALA A 150 -30.04 31.87 -5.40
CA ALA A 150 -30.01 30.45 -5.73
C ALA A 150 -28.63 29.81 -5.44
N LEU A 151 -27.54 30.52 -5.76
CA LEU A 151 -26.17 30.09 -5.44
C LEU A 151 -25.98 29.95 -3.92
N ILE A 152 -26.39 30.96 -3.14
CA ILE A 152 -26.28 30.95 -1.67
C ILE A 152 -27.10 29.79 -1.09
N ALA A 153 -28.32 29.58 -1.58
CA ALA A 153 -29.18 28.49 -1.14
C ALA A 153 -28.54 27.11 -1.40
N VAL A 154 -28.05 26.87 -2.62
CA VAL A 154 -27.39 25.60 -2.98
C VAL A 154 -26.12 25.38 -2.17
N ALA A 155 -25.28 26.42 -2.00
CA ALA A 155 -24.08 26.32 -1.19
C ALA A 155 -24.41 25.98 0.28
N ALA A 156 -25.35 26.70 0.90
CA ALA A 156 -25.73 26.50 2.30
C ALA A 156 -26.28 25.10 2.58
N VAL A 157 -27.09 24.57 1.66
CA VAL A 157 -27.67 23.21 1.78
C VAL A 157 -26.61 22.11 1.66
N ASN A 158 -25.52 22.37 0.95
CA ASN A 158 -24.44 21.39 0.73
C ASN A 158 -23.30 21.46 1.77
N VAL A 159 -23.15 22.57 2.51
CA VAL A 159 -22.17 22.71 3.60
C VAL A 159 -22.19 21.53 4.59
N PRO A 160 -23.36 21.03 5.05
CA PRO A 160 -23.43 19.89 5.97
C PRO A 160 -22.77 18.61 5.46
N PHE A 161 -22.87 18.32 4.15
CA PHE A 161 -22.29 17.11 3.56
C PHE A 161 -20.76 17.16 3.57
N PHE A 162 -20.18 18.31 3.22
CA PHE A 162 -18.73 18.53 3.35
C PHE A 162 -18.28 18.46 4.81
N ALA A 163 -18.99 19.11 5.73
CA ALA A 163 -18.66 19.07 7.15
C ALA A 163 -18.62 17.65 7.71
N ARG A 164 -19.62 16.82 7.37
CA ARG A 164 -19.67 15.44 7.83
C ARG A 164 -18.56 14.57 7.22
N ASN A 165 -18.34 14.65 5.91
CA ASN A 165 -17.32 13.85 5.23
C ASN A 165 -15.90 14.18 5.75
N ILE A 166 -15.59 15.47 5.88
CA ILE A 166 -14.28 15.93 6.31
C ILE A 166 -14.03 15.68 7.79
N ARG A 167 -15.06 15.79 8.63
CA ARG A 167 -14.98 15.38 10.05
C ARG A 167 -14.53 13.92 10.18
N GLY A 168 -15.15 13.00 9.44
CA GLY A 168 -14.86 11.57 9.57
C GLY A 168 -13.38 11.23 9.40
N ILE A 169 -12.71 11.90 8.45
CA ILE A 169 -11.27 11.73 8.20
C ILE A 169 -10.44 12.49 9.25
N THR A 170 -10.87 13.70 9.61
CA THR A 170 -10.18 14.53 10.59
C THR A 170 -10.06 13.80 11.94
N VAL A 171 -11.12 13.15 12.41
CA VAL A 171 -11.10 12.37 13.67
C VAL A 171 -10.05 11.25 13.61
N GLY A 172 -9.90 10.57 12.47
CA GLY A 172 -8.90 9.53 12.27
C GLY A 172 -7.46 10.03 12.18
N LEU A 173 -7.25 11.29 11.79
CA LEU A 173 -5.94 11.93 11.72
C LEU A 173 -5.56 12.61 13.04
N ALA A 174 -6.52 13.18 13.76
CA ALA A 174 -6.28 13.95 14.98
C ALA A 174 -5.66 13.11 16.12
N GLY A 175 -5.82 11.78 16.10
CA GLY A 175 -5.22 10.85 17.05
C GLY A 175 -3.94 10.15 16.57
N ARG A 176 -3.27 10.67 15.54
CA ARG A 176 -2.02 10.12 15.02
C ARG A 176 -0.81 10.70 15.76
N GLU A 177 0.24 9.89 15.91
CA GLU A 177 1.48 10.24 16.63
C GLU A 177 2.14 11.54 16.15
N PHE A 178 2.06 11.88 14.85
CA PHE A 178 2.62 13.12 14.32
C PHE A 178 1.89 14.38 14.82
N ILE A 179 0.58 14.30 15.08
CA ILE A 179 -0.20 15.40 15.67
C ILE A 179 0.14 15.56 17.15
N ASP A 180 0.36 14.47 17.87
CA ASP A 180 0.80 14.52 19.27
C ASP A 180 2.22 15.07 19.38
N ALA A 181 3.12 14.69 18.48
CA ALA A 181 4.45 15.26 18.39
C ALA A 181 4.39 16.78 18.12
N ALA A 182 3.50 17.22 17.22
CA ALA A 182 3.27 18.63 16.94
C ALA A 182 2.78 19.42 18.17
N ARG A 183 1.89 18.84 18.98
CA ARG A 183 1.41 19.43 20.25
C ARG A 183 2.54 19.51 21.29
N LEU A 184 3.32 18.44 21.43
CA LEU A 184 4.46 18.39 22.36
C LEU A 184 5.58 19.36 21.97
N ALA A 185 5.73 19.65 20.68
CA ALA A 185 6.64 20.69 20.17
C ALA A 185 6.14 22.14 20.43
N GLY A 186 5.00 22.32 21.11
CA GLY A 186 4.47 23.63 21.49
C GLY A 186 3.73 24.38 20.37
N MET A 187 3.34 23.70 19.29
CA MET A 187 2.57 24.36 18.22
C MET A 187 1.14 24.67 18.66
N GLY A 188 0.70 25.90 18.37
CA GLY A 188 -0.69 26.33 18.60
C GLY A 188 -1.69 25.60 17.70
N HIS A 189 -2.93 25.44 18.17
CA HIS A 189 -3.98 24.67 17.48
C HIS A 189 -4.24 25.13 16.04
N ALA A 190 -4.28 26.44 15.78
CA ALA A 190 -4.47 26.97 14.43
C ALA A 190 -3.32 26.59 13.49
N ARG A 191 -2.08 26.58 14.00
CA ARG A 191 -0.91 26.17 13.23
C ARG A 191 -0.98 24.67 12.90
N ILE A 192 -1.29 23.83 13.87
CA ILE A 192 -1.47 22.38 13.66
C ILE A 192 -2.54 22.11 12.61
N ILE A 193 -3.68 22.79 12.69
CA ILE A 193 -4.76 22.65 11.71
C ILE A 193 -4.27 23.02 10.30
N LEU A 194 -3.56 24.13 10.15
CA LEU A 194 -3.15 24.64 8.83
C LEU A 194 -1.94 23.91 8.24
N THR A 195 -0.98 23.48 9.05
CA THR A 195 0.28 22.87 8.57
C THR A 195 0.27 21.35 8.60
N GLU A 196 -0.38 20.74 9.58
CA GLU A 196 -0.36 19.28 9.74
C GLU A 196 -1.65 18.65 9.21
N LEU A 197 -2.81 19.22 9.56
CA LEU A 197 -4.09 18.56 9.30
C LEU A 197 -4.65 18.87 7.91
N LEU A 198 -4.72 20.15 7.54
CA LEU A 198 -5.27 20.59 6.26
C LEU A 198 -4.57 19.95 5.05
N PRO A 199 -3.22 19.88 4.97
CA PRO A 199 -2.56 19.25 3.82
C PRO A 199 -2.87 17.75 3.68
N ASN A 200 -3.09 17.04 4.80
CA ASN A 200 -3.44 15.62 4.81
C ASN A 200 -4.92 15.37 4.46
N VAL A 201 -5.78 16.37 4.67
CA VAL A 201 -7.22 16.31 4.35
C VAL A 201 -7.54 16.89 2.96
N LEU A 202 -6.69 17.77 2.42
CA LEU A 202 -6.87 18.45 1.15
C LEU A 202 -7.18 17.51 -0.03
N PRO A 203 -6.50 16.35 -0.21
CA PRO A 203 -6.85 15.43 -1.29
C PRO A 203 -8.31 14.98 -1.22
N VAL A 204 -8.85 14.76 -0.01
CA VAL A 204 -10.24 14.33 0.14
C VAL A 204 -11.22 15.49 -0.08
N ILE A 205 -10.86 16.72 0.28
CA ILE A 205 -11.65 17.92 -0.07
C ILE A 205 -11.78 18.02 -1.59
N VAL A 206 -10.66 17.88 -2.31
CA VAL A 206 -10.64 17.93 -3.78
C VAL A 206 -11.48 16.81 -4.38
N ILE A 207 -11.37 15.58 -3.86
CA ILE A 207 -12.18 14.44 -4.30
C ILE A 207 -13.67 14.71 -4.09
N ALA A 208 -14.06 15.08 -2.86
CA ALA A 208 -15.45 15.36 -2.52
C ALA A 208 -16.01 16.46 -3.44
N MET A 209 -15.29 17.57 -3.57
CA MET A 209 -15.68 18.69 -4.44
C MET A 209 -15.86 18.23 -5.90
N SER A 210 -14.92 17.47 -6.45
CA SER A 210 -15.00 17.01 -7.83
C SER A 210 -16.25 16.14 -8.10
N THR A 211 -16.68 15.35 -7.12
CA THR A 211 -17.86 14.49 -7.22
C THR A 211 -19.19 15.21 -6.93
N THR A 212 -19.18 16.33 -6.21
CA THR A 212 -20.41 17.06 -5.84
C THR A 212 -20.74 18.22 -6.78
N VAL A 213 -19.77 18.78 -7.51
CA VAL A 213 -20.00 19.89 -8.45
C VAL A 213 -21.11 19.54 -9.46
N GLY A 214 -21.14 18.31 -9.98
CA GLY A 214 -22.19 17.85 -10.89
C GLY A 214 -23.59 17.92 -10.27
N TRP A 215 -23.73 17.49 -9.01
CA TRP A 215 -25.00 17.59 -8.27
C TRP A 215 -25.44 19.04 -8.05
N MET A 216 -24.50 19.93 -7.73
CA MET A 216 -24.80 21.35 -7.49
C MET A 216 -25.21 22.08 -8.77
N ILE A 217 -24.64 21.71 -9.92
CA ILE A 217 -25.11 22.19 -11.24
C ILE A 217 -26.55 21.73 -11.49
N LEU A 218 -26.88 20.49 -11.16
CA LEU A 218 -28.25 19.98 -11.32
C LEU A 218 -29.25 20.68 -10.38
N GLU A 219 -28.85 20.95 -9.13
CA GLU A 219 -29.67 21.67 -8.15
C GLU A 219 -29.94 23.12 -8.58
N THR A 220 -28.90 23.85 -9.01
CA THR A 220 -29.04 25.23 -9.52
C THR A 220 -29.89 25.29 -10.78
N ALA A 221 -29.75 24.33 -11.69
CA ALA A 221 -30.62 24.19 -12.86
C ALA A 221 -32.07 23.87 -12.45
N GLY A 222 -32.27 23.03 -11.44
CA GLY A 222 -33.59 22.70 -10.89
C GLY A 222 -34.31 23.91 -10.26
N LEU A 223 -33.60 24.73 -9.49
CA LEU A 223 -34.15 25.98 -8.94
C LEU A 223 -34.50 26.98 -10.05
N SER A 224 -33.65 27.08 -11.07
CA SER A 224 -33.88 27.97 -12.21
C SER A 224 -35.05 27.50 -13.08
N PHE A 225 -35.21 26.18 -13.26
CA PHE A 225 -36.39 25.57 -13.89
C PHE A 225 -37.69 25.91 -13.18
N LEU A 226 -37.66 26.06 -11.85
CA LEU A 226 -38.80 26.46 -11.03
C LEU A 226 -39.03 27.99 -10.99
N GLY A 227 -38.24 28.78 -11.72
CA GLY A 227 -38.37 30.24 -11.80
C GLY A 227 -37.71 31.01 -10.65
N LEU A 228 -36.93 30.33 -9.81
CA LEU A 228 -36.27 30.91 -8.64
C LEU A 228 -34.80 31.29 -8.88
N GLY A 229 -34.26 30.92 -10.04
CA GLY A 229 -32.88 31.20 -10.47
C GLY A 229 -32.74 32.48 -11.28
N SER A 230 -32.12 32.40 -12.47
CA SER A 230 -31.95 33.57 -13.34
C SER A 230 -33.30 34.15 -13.76
N GLN A 231 -33.34 35.47 -13.92
CA GLN A 231 -34.55 36.19 -14.32
C GLN A 231 -34.40 36.65 -15.78
N PRO A 232 -35.50 36.64 -16.57
CA PRO A 232 -35.47 37.14 -17.94
C PRO A 232 -34.89 38.57 -18.01
N PRO A 233 -34.04 38.89 -19.00
CA PRO A 233 -33.78 38.13 -20.22
C PRO A 233 -32.70 37.03 -20.12
N GLN A 234 -31.95 37.00 -19.00
CA GLN A 234 -30.76 36.16 -18.85
C GLN A 234 -31.03 34.68 -19.10
N ALA A 235 -30.17 34.05 -19.89
CA ALA A 235 -30.20 32.61 -20.13
C ALA A 235 -29.34 31.86 -19.12
N ASP A 236 -29.91 30.84 -18.49
CA ASP A 236 -29.19 29.73 -17.83
C ASP A 236 -29.81 28.41 -18.27
N LEU A 237 -29.08 27.30 -18.16
CA LEU A 237 -29.56 26.01 -18.69
C LEU A 237 -30.88 25.54 -18.05
N GLY A 238 -31.10 25.87 -16.77
CA GLY A 238 -32.34 25.56 -16.05
C GLY A 238 -33.50 26.48 -16.43
N SER A 239 -33.28 27.79 -16.56
CA SER A 239 -34.33 28.71 -17.02
C SER A 239 -34.77 28.40 -18.45
N MET A 240 -33.83 28.02 -19.34
CA MET A 240 -34.15 27.54 -20.69
C MET A 240 -35.06 26.30 -20.68
N LEU A 241 -34.81 25.34 -19.79
CA LEU A 241 -35.69 24.19 -19.61
C LEU A 241 -37.07 24.57 -19.07
N GLY A 242 -37.12 25.55 -18.14
CA GLY A 242 -38.36 26.06 -17.56
C GLY A 242 -39.24 26.72 -18.62
N GLU A 243 -38.64 27.56 -19.47
CA GLU A 243 -39.28 28.21 -20.62
C GLU A 243 -39.80 27.19 -21.64
N ALA A 244 -39.07 26.11 -21.89
CA ALA A 244 -39.47 25.06 -22.84
C ALA A 244 -40.58 24.12 -22.33
N ARG A 245 -40.96 24.19 -21.04
CA ARG A 245 -41.92 23.27 -20.40
C ARG A 245 -43.27 23.22 -21.11
N SER A 246 -43.79 24.37 -21.56
CA SER A 246 -45.10 24.46 -22.22
C SER A 246 -45.09 23.91 -23.65
N ALA A 247 -43.93 23.85 -24.30
CA ALA A 247 -43.75 23.42 -25.68
C ALA A 247 -42.99 22.09 -25.81
N MET A 248 -42.72 21.39 -24.72
CA MET A 248 -41.89 20.18 -24.71
C MET A 248 -42.44 19.06 -25.62
N ILE A 249 -43.77 18.92 -25.72
CA ILE A 249 -44.42 17.90 -26.55
C ILE A 249 -44.43 18.32 -28.04
N SER A 250 -44.69 19.59 -28.32
CA SER A 250 -44.85 20.10 -29.69
C SER A 250 -43.52 20.44 -30.37
N HIS A 251 -42.55 20.93 -29.59
CA HIS A 251 -41.25 21.41 -30.05
C HIS A 251 -40.14 20.89 -29.14
N PRO A 252 -39.87 19.56 -29.17
CA PRO A 252 -39.00 18.90 -28.20
C PRO A 252 -37.54 19.38 -28.24
N HIS A 253 -37.08 19.91 -29.37
CA HIS A 253 -35.72 20.47 -29.49
C HIS A 253 -35.44 21.57 -28.45
N THR A 254 -36.44 22.38 -28.10
CA THR A 254 -36.29 23.48 -27.12
C THR A 254 -35.93 23.00 -25.71
N SER A 255 -36.31 21.78 -25.33
CA SER A 255 -35.96 21.18 -24.03
C SER A 255 -34.81 20.16 -24.13
N ILE A 256 -34.74 19.39 -25.23
CA ILE A 256 -33.69 18.37 -25.41
C ILE A 256 -32.31 19.01 -25.47
N VAL A 257 -32.15 20.15 -26.14
CA VAL A 257 -30.86 20.82 -26.32
C VAL A 257 -30.23 21.27 -24.99
N PRO A 258 -30.90 22.08 -24.13
CA PRO A 258 -30.35 22.42 -22.83
C PRO A 258 -30.24 21.21 -21.88
N GLY A 259 -31.18 20.26 -21.95
CA GLY A 259 -31.13 19.03 -21.15
C GLY A 259 -29.91 18.14 -21.46
N LEU A 260 -29.59 17.96 -22.76
CA LEU A 260 -28.42 17.21 -23.20
C LEU A 260 -27.12 17.91 -22.77
N MET A 261 -27.07 19.24 -22.81
CA MET A 261 -25.91 19.99 -22.33
C MET A 261 -25.70 19.80 -20.82
N ILE A 262 -26.74 19.88 -19.99
CA ILE A 262 -26.65 19.57 -18.55
C ILE A 262 -26.15 18.14 -18.35
N PHE A 263 -26.70 17.16 -19.07
CA PHE A 263 -26.27 15.77 -18.97
C PHE A 263 -24.78 15.60 -19.31
N LEU A 264 -24.31 16.19 -20.41
CA LEU A 264 -22.91 16.13 -20.82
C LEU A 264 -21.99 16.78 -19.79
N ILE A 265 -22.36 17.93 -19.24
CA ILE A 265 -21.60 18.62 -18.19
C ILE A 265 -21.48 17.74 -16.94
N VAL A 266 -22.62 17.29 -16.41
CA VAL A 266 -22.66 16.51 -15.15
C VAL A 266 -21.92 15.19 -15.31
N MET A 267 -22.14 14.46 -16.41
CA MET A 267 -21.45 13.21 -16.69
C MET A 267 -19.94 13.41 -16.81
N SER A 268 -19.49 14.46 -17.51
CA SER A 268 -18.06 14.72 -17.71
C SER A 268 -17.36 15.10 -16.42
N ILE A 269 -18.01 15.90 -15.57
CA ILE A 269 -17.48 16.29 -14.24
C ILE A 269 -17.41 15.08 -13.30
N ASN A 270 -18.44 14.22 -13.29
CA ASN A 270 -18.43 13.02 -12.45
C ASN A 270 -17.32 12.04 -12.87
N LEU A 271 -17.17 11.79 -14.19
CA LEU A 271 -16.10 10.94 -14.72
C LEU A 271 -14.71 11.52 -14.45
N LEU A 272 -14.56 12.85 -14.55
CA LEU A 272 -13.34 13.54 -14.15
C LEU A 272 -13.06 13.36 -12.65
N GLY A 273 -14.08 13.50 -11.80
CA GLY A 273 -13.95 13.35 -10.35
C GLY A 273 -13.48 11.96 -9.93
N ASP A 274 -13.98 10.91 -10.59
CA ASP A 274 -13.50 9.53 -10.38
C ASP A 274 -12.01 9.39 -10.75
N GLY A 275 -11.58 9.99 -11.87
CA GLY A 275 -10.18 10.01 -12.26
C GLY A 275 -9.28 10.77 -11.28
N VAL A 276 -9.73 11.93 -10.78
CA VAL A 276 -9.02 12.72 -9.76
C VAL A 276 -8.89 11.93 -8.47
N ARG A 277 -9.94 11.20 -8.06
CA ARG A 277 -9.92 10.29 -6.91
C ARG A 277 -8.88 9.21 -7.05
N ASP A 278 -8.83 8.53 -8.19
CA ASP A 278 -7.84 7.49 -8.45
C ASP A 278 -6.40 8.05 -8.47
N ALA A 279 -6.20 9.23 -9.05
CA ALA A 279 -4.89 9.86 -9.15
C ALA A 279 -4.35 10.39 -7.79
N LEU A 280 -5.26 10.76 -6.87
CA LEU A 280 -4.92 11.24 -5.53
C LEU A 280 -4.85 10.11 -4.48
N ASP A 281 -5.24 8.87 -4.80
CA ASP A 281 -5.12 7.75 -3.86
C ASP A 281 -3.65 7.37 -3.62
N PRO A 282 -3.12 7.56 -2.38
CA PRO A 282 -1.72 7.26 -2.07
C PRO A 282 -1.37 5.76 -2.22
N ARG A 283 -2.34 4.86 -2.14
CA ARG A 283 -2.13 3.41 -2.33
C ARG A 283 -1.84 3.04 -3.79
N LEU A 284 -2.36 3.83 -4.72
CA LEU A 284 -2.08 3.68 -6.15
C LEU A 284 -0.70 4.23 -6.52
N ARG A 285 -0.28 5.34 -5.89
CA ARG A 285 1.06 5.92 -6.06
C ARG A 285 2.20 5.03 -5.55
N SER A 286 2.01 4.29 -4.47
CA SER A 286 3.04 3.41 -3.90
C SER A 286 3.25 2.08 -4.65
N GLY A 287 2.46 1.81 -5.70
CA GLY A 287 2.48 0.51 -6.37
C GLY A 287 1.93 -0.64 -5.51
N ALA A 288 1.34 -0.35 -4.34
CA ALA A 288 0.79 -1.35 -3.44
C ALA A 288 -0.39 -2.15 -4.05
N LEU A 289 -0.94 -1.67 -5.17
CA LEU A 289 -2.00 -2.33 -5.94
C LEU A 289 -1.50 -3.14 -7.14
N SER A 290 -0.18 -3.25 -7.38
CA SER A 290 0.32 -4.31 -8.26
C SER A 290 0.14 -5.64 -7.55
N ARG A 291 -0.69 -6.53 -8.11
CA ARG A 291 -0.84 -7.91 -7.60
C ARG A 291 0.56 -8.51 -7.43
N PRO A 292 0.94 -8.94 -6.20
CA PRO A 292 2.20 -9.63 -6.00
C PRO A 292 2.31 -10.80 -6.97
N ARG A 293 3.46 -10.95 -7.61
CA ARG A 293 3.72 -12.10 -8.47
C ARG A 293 3.87 -13.35 -7.61
N ALA A 294 3.52 -14.51 -8.18
CA ALA A 294 3.68 -15.82 -7.51
C ALA A 294 5.15 -16.24 -7.30
N THR A 295 6.08 -15.54 -7.98
CA THR A 295 7.52 -15.70 -7.81
C THR A 295 8.18 -14.33 -7.73
N THR A 296 9.30 -14.27 -7.02
CA THR A 296 10.15 -13.08 -6.95
C THR A 296 10.62 -12.67 -8.35
N LEU A 297 10.64 -11.37 -8.61
CA LEU A 297 11.21 -10.84 -9.87
C LEU A 297 12.70 -11.10 -9.90
N VAL A 298 13.21 -11.76 -10.94
CA VAL A 298 14.64 -11.95 -11.16
C VAL A 298 15.10 -11.01 -12.27
N ARG A 299 15.96 -10.07 -11.92
CA ARG A 299 16.61 -9.09 -12.81
C ARG A 299 18.13 -9.24 -12.70
N ARG A 300 18.61 -10.49 -12.66
CA ARG A 300 20.03 -10.77 -12.52
C ARG A 300 20.82 -10.22 -13.70
N GLN A 301 21.94 -9.57 -13.39
CA GLN A 301 22.93 -9.12 -14.37
C GLN A 301 24.22 -9.91 -14.15
N GLY A 302 24.81 -10.44 -15.24
CA GLY A 302 26.09 -11.15 -15.19
C GLY A 302 25.99 -12.68 -15.35
N ALA A 303 27.16 -13.32 -15.30
CA ALA A 303 27.29 -14.76 -15.44
C ALA A 303 26.82 -15.49 -14.17
N ILE A 304 26.20 -16.66 -14.36
CA ILE A 304 25.77 -17.51 -13.26
C ILE A 304 27.00 -18.23 -12.70
N PRO A 305 27.28 -18.14 -11.39
CA PRO A 305 28.38 -18.89 -10.79
C PRO A 305 28.25 -20.41 -11.04
N PRO A 306 29.40 -21.13 -11.15
CA PRO A 306 29.40 -22.57 -11.35
C PRO A 306 28.81 -23.31 -10.14
N ALA A 307 28.19 -24.46 -10.40
CA ALA A 307 27.62 -25.29 -9.34
C ALA A 307 28.70 -25.82 -8.38
N THR A 308 28.34 -26.00 -7.11
CA THR A 308 29.13 -26.71 -6.11
C THR A 308 28.46 -28.05 -5.77
N ASP A 309 29.18 -28.95 -5.10
CA ASP A 309 28.70 -30.26 -4.66
C ASP A 309 27.82 -30.20 -3.38
N ASP A 310 27.50 -29.00 -2.89
CA ASP A 310 26.66 -28.83 -1.70
C ASP A 310 25.17 -29.11 -2.01
N LEU A 311 24.41 -29.51 -0.99
CA LEU A 311 22.98 -29.79 -1.14
C LEU A 311 22.22 -28.52 -1.53
N LEU A 312 22.47 -27.42 -0.84
CA LEU A 312 21.98 -26.10 -1.18
C LEU A 312 23.13 -25.08 -1.08
N ALA A 313 23.39 -24.36 -2.17
CA ALA A 313 24.41 -23.31 -2.25
C ALA A 313 23.80 -21.98 -2.69
N ILE A 314 24.05 -20.94 -1.91
CA ILE A 314 23.75 -19.54 -2.19
C ILE A 314 25.06 -18.89 -2.62
N GLN A 315 25.08 -18.25 -3.78
CA GLN A 315 26.31 -17.72 -4.39
C GLN A 315 26.09 -16.28 -4.84
N ASP A 316 26.79 -15.33 -4.22
CA ASP A 316 26.71 -13.88 -4.47
C ASP A 316 25.26 -13.37 -4.62
N LEU A 317 24.35 -13.85 -3.77
CA LEU A 317 22.94 -13.52 -3.85
C LEU A 317 22.72 -12.04 -3.53
N ARG A 318 22.03 -11.33 -4.44
CA ARG A 318 21.69 -9.92 -4.29
C ARG A 318 20.19 -9.72 -4.45
N THR A 319 19.58 -9.08 -3.47
CA THR A 319 18.13 -8.79 -3.44
C THR A 319 17.91 -7.34 -3.03
N GLU A 320 17.15 -6.61 -3.85
CA GLU A 320 16.88 -5.19 -3.69
C GLU A 320 15.39 -4.89 -3.66
N PHE A 321 14.99 -3.85 -2.93
CA PHE A 321 13.62 -3.32 -2.92
C PHE A 321 13.59 -1.91 -3.51
N GLN A 322 12.79 -1.73 -4.56
CA GLN A 322 12.63 -0.42 -5.21
C GLN A 322 11.41 0.31 -4.63
N VAL A 323 11.65 1.33 -3.81
CA VAL A 323 10.60 2.15 -3.19
C VAL A 323 10.72 3.58 -3.70
N GLY A 324 9.80 3.98 -4.59
CA GLY A 324 9.91 5.24 -5.30
C GLY A 324 11.19 5.28 -6.16
N LYS A 325 12.09 6.24 -5.85
CA LYS A 325 13.40 6.38 -6.52
C LYS A 325 14.55 5.71 -5.77
N ARG A 326 14.30 5.17 -4.57
CA ARG A 326 15.33 4.59 -3.70
C ARG A 326 15.39 3.08 -3.88
N ASN A 327 16.60 2.53 -3.85
CA ASN A 327 16.85 1.09 -3.93
C ASN A 327 17.49 0.64 -2.62
N TYR A 328 16.77 -0.19 -1.86
CA TYR A 328 17.27 -0.74 -0.60
C TYR A 328 17.92 -2.10 -0.88
N ARG A 329 19.23 -2.22 -0.65
CA ARG A 329 19.99 -3.46 -0.85
C ARG A 329 19.88 -4.35 0.39
N ALA A 330 18.81 -5.12 0.47
CA ALA A 330 18.54 -5.99 1.62
C ALA A 330 19.49 -7.20 1.70
N VAL A 331 19.94 -7.71 0.55
CA VAL A 331 20.96 -8.75 0.46
C VAL A 331 22.00 -8.26 -0.55
N GLY A 332 23.25 -8.13 -0.12
CA GLY A 332 24.30 -7.39 -0.82
C GLY A 332 25.41 -8.24 -1.44
N GLY A 333 25.19 -9.55 -1.60
CA GLY A 333 26.23 -10.50 -2.05
C GLY A 333 26.48 -11.60 -1.01
N VAL A 334 25.41 -12.25 -0.57
CA VAL A 334 25.50 -13.35 0.41
C VAL A 334 25.91 -14.63 -0.29
N SER A 335 26.91 -15.31 0.26
CA SER A 335 27.29 -16.66 -0.15
C SER A 335 27.28 -17.57 1.07
N LEU A 336 26.57 -18.70 0.98
CA LEU A 336 26.37 -19.68 2.05
C LEU A 336 26.17 -21.06 1.42
N ALA A 337 26.54 -22.13 2.09
CA ALA A 337 26.25 -23.47 1.62
C ALA A 337 25.96 -24.41 2.79
N VAL A 338 25.05 -25.36 2.56
CA VAL A 338 24.69 -26.40 3.53
C VAL A 338 24.77 -27.78 2.88
N LYS A 339 25.36 -28.72 3.59
CA LYS A 339 25.54 -30.12 3.19
C LYS A 339 24.40 -31.00 3.71
N HIS A 340 24.32 -32.23 3.22
CA HIS A 340 23.39 -33.22 3.75
C HIS A 340 23.56 -33.42 5.26
N GLY A 341 22.45 -33.42 5.99
CA GLY A 341 22.42 -33.60 7.43
C GLY A 341 23.03 -32.46 8.25
N GLU A 342 23.52 -31.38 7.63
CA GLU A 342 24.15 -30.24 8.33
C GLU A 342 23.10 -29.25 8.86
N SER A 343 23.40 -28.62 10.01
CA SER A 343 22.64 -27.51 10.57
C SER A 343 23.47 -26.23 10.55
N LEU A 344 23.01 -25.25 9.75
CA LEU A 344 23.63 -23.94 9.60
C LEU A 344 22.79 -22.86 10.29
N GLY A 345 23.37 -22.17 11.27
CA GLY A 345 22.77 -21.01 11.91
C GLY A 345 23.09 -19.71 11.18
N VAL A 346 22.09 -18.88 10.89
CA VAL A 346 22.27 -17.51 10.36
C VAL A 346 21.81 -16.52 11.41
N ILE A 347 22.76 -15.75 11.96
CA ILE A 347 22.54 -14.82 13.08
C ILE A 347 22.81 -13.38 12.67
N GLY A 348 22.12 -12.42 13.27
CA GLY A 348 22.40 -10.99 13.12
C GLY A 348 21.31 -10.13 13.74
N GLU A 349 21.56 -8.82 13.83
CA GLU A 349 20.57 -7.82 14.28
C GLU A 349 19.29 -7.85 13.42
N SER A 350 18.18 -7.36 13.97
CA SER A 350 16.95 -7.18 13.18
C SER A 350 17.24 -6.27 11.98
N GLY A 351 16.68 -6.61 10.82
CA GLY A 351 16.92 -5.87 9.57
C GLY A 351 18.28 -6.16 8.89
N SER A 352 19.09 -7.11 9.38
CA SER A 352 20.38 -7.44 8.74
C SER A 352 20.27 -8.16 7.39
N GLY A 353 19.07 -8.63 7.00
CA GLY A 353 18.81 -9.28 5.72
C GLY A 353 18.57 -10.81 5.76
N LYS A 354 18.51 -11.41 6.97
CA LYS A 354 18.38 -12.88 7.15
C LYS A 354 17.12 -13.46 6.50
N SER A 355 15.95 -12.99 6.89
CA SER A 355 14.67 -13.44 6.34
C SER A 355 14.53 -13.12 4.85
N VAL A 356 15.10 -12.00 4.39
CA VAL A 356 15.11 -11.69 2.95
C VAL A 356 15.98 -12.67 2.17
N THR A 357 17.13 -13.08 2.71
CA THR A 357 17.98 -14.12 2.12
C THR A 357 17.21 -15.44 1.99
N ALA A 358 16.54 -15.84 3.06
CA ALA A 358 15.71 -17.05 3.14
C ALA A 358 14.56 -17.06 2.12
N LEU A 359 13.79 -15.97 2.08
CA LEU A 359 12.71 -15.80 1.12
C LEU A 359 13.24 -15.74 -0.32
N SER A 360 14.42 -15.17 -0.54
CA SER A 360 15.05 -15.08 -1.87
C SER A 360 15.45 -16.46 -2.39
N VAL A 361 15.99 -17.33 -1.54
CA VAL A 361 16.29 -18.74 -1.87
C VAL A 361 15.05 -19.45 -2.39
N MET A 362 13.91 -19.20 -1.74
CA MET A 362 12.64 -19.80 -2.14
C MET A 362 11.94 -19.05 -3.28
N GLY A 363 12.38 -17.86 -3.68
CA GLY A 363 11.67 -17.00 -4.63
C GLY A 363 10.32 -16.48 -4.11
N LEU A 364 10.22 -16.24 -2.80
CA LEU A 364 9.03 -15.79 -2.06
C LEU A 364 9.07 -14.31 -1.65
N VAL A 365 10.12 -13.56 -1.99
CA VAL A 365 10.16 -12.11 -1.77
C VAL A 365 9.06 -11.42 -2.59
N ALA A 366 8.20 -10.66 -1.92
CA ALA A 366 7.10 -9.93 -2.51
C ALA A 366 7.58 -8.99 -3.64
N SER A 367 7.05 -9.19 -4.84
CA SER A 367 7.55 -8.56 -6.06
C SER A 367 6.40 -8.08 -6.95
N PRO A 368 6.32 -6.77 -7.28
CA PRO A 368 7.11 -5.65 -6.73
C PRO A 368 6.80 -5.38 -5.23
N PRO A 369 7.66 -4.64 -4.49
CA PRO A 369 8.85 -3.90 -4.95
C PRO A 369 10.18 -4.68 -4.93
N GLY A 370 10.21 -5.92 -4.43
CA GLY A 370 11.43 -6.73 -4.38
C GLY A 370 11.87 -7.26 -5.75
N ALA A 371 13.18 -7.41 -5.94
CA ALA A 371 13.78 -8.13 -7.06
C ALA A 371 15.14 -8.73 -6.68
N ILE A 372 15.43 -9.92 -7.19
CA ILE A 372 16.76 -10.53 -7.12
C ILE A 372 17.59 -9.96 -8.29
N THR A 373 18.66 -9.25 -7.99
CA THR A 373 19.48 -8.49 -8.95
C THR A 373 20.81 -9.16 -9.30
N GLY A 374 21.19 -10.23 -8.59
CA GLY A 374 22.43 -10.95 -8.84
C GLY A 374 22.53 -12.27 -8.08
N GLY A 375 23.55 -13.05 -8.45
CA GLY A 375 23.87 -14.33 -7.84
C GLY A 375 23.09 -15.52 -8.39
N ALA A 376 23.24 -16.65 -7.70
CA ALA A 376 22.56 -17.91 -7.96
C ALA A 376 22.20 -18.63 -6.66
N VAL A 377 21.16 -19.45 -6.73
CA VAL A 377 20.78 -20.37 -5.64
C VAL A 377 20.68 -21.75 -6.25
N ARG A 378 21.55 -22.66 -5.84
CA ARG A 378 21.67 -24.01 -6.39
C ARG A 378 21.15 -25.02 -5.39
N PHE A 379 20.23 -25.87 -5.81
CA PHE A 379 19.81 -27.05 -5.06
C PHE A 379 20.17 -28.29 -5.88
N GLN A 380 21.06 -29.14 -5.36
CA GLN A 380 21.60 -30.31 -6.09
C GLN A 380 22.11 -29.94 -7.50
N GLY A 381 22.82 -28.82 -7.62
CA GLY A 381 23.35 -28.29 -8.88
C GLY A 381 22.36 -27.52 -9.77
N GLU A 382 21.05 -27.59 -9.51
CA GLU A 382 20.03 -26.89 -10.30
C GLU A 382 19.80 -25.46 -9.78
N ASP A 383 19.75 -24.47 -10.68
CA ASP A 383 19.48 -23.07 -10.33
C ASP A 383 18.00 -22.82 -10.03
N LEU A 384 17.67 -22.59 -8.75
CA LEU A 384 16.32 -22.35 -8.27
C LEU A 384 15.77 -21.01 -8.76
N ILE A 385 16.50 -19.91 -8.58
CA ILE A 385 15.97 -18.57 -8.88
C ILE A 385 15.80 -18.35 -10.39
N GLY A 386 16.62 -19.01 -11.22
CA GLY A 386 16.48 -18.99 -12.67
C GLY A 386 15.43 -19.96 -13.23
N ALA A 387 14.90 -20.87 -12.41
CA ALA A 387 13.98 -21.90 -12.87
C ALA A 387 12.59 -21.34 -13.21
N PRO A 388 11.88 -21.95 -14.17
CA PRO A 388 10.47 -21.66 -14.42
C PRO A 388 9.62 -21.84 -13.16
N TYR A 389 8.54 -21.08 -13.05
CA TYR A 389 7.66 -21.12 -11.88
C TYR A 389 7.13 -22.54 -11.56
N GLU A 390 6.79 -23.35 -12.57
CA GLU A 390 6.32 -24.72 -12.32
C GLU A 390 7.40 -25.61 -11.69
N THR A 391 8.65 -25.49 -12.13
CA THR A 391 9.78 -26.22 -11.53
C THR A 391 10.00 -25.80 -10.08
N LEU A 392 9.96 -24.50 -9.80
CA LEU A 392 10.00 -23.98 -8.44
C LEU A 392 8.83 -24.50 -7.60
N ARG A 393 7.61 -24.48 -8.14
CA ARG A 393 6.40 -24.94 -7.48
C ARG A 393 6.46 -26.44 -7.13
N GLN A 394 7.07 -27.27 -7.98
CA GLN A 394 7.26 -28.69 -7.70
C GLN A 394 8.26 -28.94 -6.55
N LYS A 395 9.32 -28.13 -6.44
CA LYS A 395 10.35 -28.29 -5.41
C LYS A 395 9.95 -27.68 -4.06
N ARG A 396 9.21 -26.56 -4.07
CA ARG A 396 8.73 -25.89 -2.85
C ARG A 396 7.79 -26.80 -2.08
N GLY A 397 8.13 -27.10 -0.83
CA GLY A 397 7.32 -27.96 0.03
C GLY A 397 7.49 -29.47 -0.20
N ASP A 398 8.13 -29.90 -1.30
CA ASP A 398 8.55 -31.30 -1.52
C ASP A 398 10.02 -31.51 -1.14
N ARG A 399 10.93 -30.68 -1.66
CA ARG A 399 12.39 -30.82 -1.52
C ARG A 399 13.01 -29.76 -0.64
N VAL A 400 12.50 -28.54 -0.75
CA VAL A 400 12.89 -27.42 0.10
C VAL A 400 11.66 -26.87 0.78
N ALA A 401 11.62 -26.94 2.11
CA ALA A 401 10.51 -26.47 2.91
C ALA A 401 10.89 -25.21 3.70
N TYR A 402 9.88 -24.42 4.04
CA TYR A 402 10.03 -23.19 4.80
C TYR A 402 9.14 -23.22 6.03
N VAL A 403 9.72 -22.97 7.20
CA VAL A 403 8.99 -22.73 8.46
C VAL A 403 9.00 -21.23 8.70
N PHE A 404 7.84 -20.60 8.59
CA PHE A 404 7.66 -19.16 8.74
C PHE A 404 7.69 -18.71 10.21
N GLN A 405 8.04 -17.44 10.42
CA GLN A 405 8.16 -16.80 11.73
C GLN A 405 6.83 -16.72 12.51
N ASP A 406 5.69 -16.56 11.83
CA ASP A 406 4.37 -16.45 12.48
C ASP A 406 3.40 -17.56 12.03
N PRO A 407 3.04 -18.50 12.93
CA PRO A 407 2.03 -19.52 12.67
C PRO A 407 0.64 -18.98 12.35
N LEU A 408 0.25 -17.84 12.92
CA LEU A 408 -1.07 -17.25 12.68
C LEU A 408 -1.20 -16.71 11.26
N ALA A 409 -0.11 -16.21 10.69
CA ALA A 409 -0.05 -15.83 9.29
C ALA A 409 0.01 -17.04 8.34
N THR A 410 0.49 -18.19 8.83
CA THR A 410 0.68 -19.41 8.03
C THR A 410 -0.59 -20.25 7.92
N LEU A 411 -1.35 -20.39 9.02
CA LEU A 411 -2.56 -21.20 9.06
C LEU A 411 -3.81 -20.39 8.73
N HIS A 412 -4.61 -20.88 7.79
CA HIS A 412 -5.87 -20.23 7.45
C HIS A 412 -6.91 -20.42 8.57
N PRO A 413 -7.41 -19.35 9.22
CA PRO A 413 -8.19 -19.46 10.45
C PRO A 413 -9.59 -20.08 10.25
N LEU A 414 -10.10 -20.08 9.01
CA LEU A 414 -11.42 -20.62 8.67
C LEU A 414 -11.40 -22.10 8.22
N TYR A 415 -10.23 -22.74 8.15
CA TYR A 415 -10.12 -24.15 7.79
C TYR A 415 -9.55 -24.96 8.96
N ARG A 416 -10.01 -26.21 9.10
CA ARG A 416 -9.49 -27.14 10.10
C ARG A 416 -8.03 -27.48 9.81
N VAL A 417 -7.24 -27.73 10.85
CA VAL A 417 -5.81 -28.06 10.76
C VAL A 417 -5.58 -29.27 9.85
N GLY A 418 -6.37 -30.34 10.02
CA GLY A 418 -6.27 -31.54 9.22
C GLY A 418 -6.55 -31.35 7.74
N GLN A 419 -7.45 -30.42 7.40
CA GLN A 419 -7.73 -30.10 6.00
C GLN A 419 -6.51 -29.47 5.33
N GLN A 420 -5.86 -28.52 6.01
CA GLN A 420 -4.67 -27.82 5.51
C GLN A 420 -3.47 -28.77 5.36
N LEU A 421 -3.26 -29.66 6.33
CA LEU A 421 -2.23 -30.71 6.23
C LEU A 421 -2.51 -31.70 5.09
N THR A 422 -3.76 -32.16 4.97
CA THR A 422 -4.18 -33.08 3.89
C THR A 422 -3.97 -32.45 2.51
N GLU A 423 -4.26 -31.16 2.35
CA GLU A 423 -4.01 -30.40 1.13
C GLU A 423 -2.51 -30.29 0.82
N THR A 424 -1.70 -29.99 1.84
CA THR A 424 -0.23 -29.88 1.71
C THR A 424 0.40 -31.20 1.23
N ILE A 425 -0.02 -32.34 1.80
CA ILE A 425 0.45 -33.67 1.38
C ILE A 425 0.02 -33.96 -0.06
N ARG A 426 -1.26 -33.75 -0.38
CA ARG A 426 -1.82 -34.06 -1.70
C ARG A 426 -1.35 -33.12 -2.81
N SER A 427 -0.69 -32.02 -2.46
CA SER A 427 -0.09 -31.11 -3.43
C SER A 427 1.15 -31.72 -4.11
N HIS A 428 1.82 -32.69 -3.49
CA HIS A 428 3.02 -33.34 -4.02
C HIS A 428 2.93 -34.87 -4.07
N ARG A 429 1.98 -35.48 -3.36
CA ARG A 429 1.78 -36.94 -3.31
C ARG A 429 0.42 -37.31 -3.87
N ASP A 430 0.39 -38.34 -4.71
CA ASP A 430 -0.86 -38.90 -5.24
C ASP A 430 -1.50 -39.85 -4.21
N LEU A 431 -2.15 -39.26 -3.21
CA LEU A 431 -2.85 -39.97 -2.14
C LEU A 431 -4.34 -39.65 -2.14
N SER A 432 -5.16 -40.64 -1.80
CA SER A 432 -6.57 -40.41 -1.52
C SER A 432 -6.73 -39.50 -0.30
N LYS A 433 -7.90 -38.85 -0.19
CA LYS A 433 -8.20 -37.98 0.96
C LYS A 433 -8.11 -38.74 2.30
N SER A 434 -8.46 -40.03 2.31
CA SER A 434 -8.40 -40.87 3.51
C SER A 434 -6.96 -41.16 3.91
N GLU A 435 -6.12 -41.58 2.96
CA GLU A 435 -4.70 -41.87 3.21
C GLU A 435 -3.93 -40.63 3.65
N ALA A 436 -4.17 -39.50 2.97
CA ALA A 436 -3.55 -38.23 3.31
C ALA A 436 -3.99 -37.73 4.70
N ARG A 437 -5.22 -38.00 5.13
CA ARG A 437 -5.68 -37.69 6.50
C ARG A 437 -4.97 -38.58 7.53
N THR A 438 -4.82 -39.87 7.26
CA THR A 438 -4.05 -40.77 8.14
C THR A 438 -2.61 -40.29 8.28
N ARG A 439 -1.97 -39.89 7.17
CA ARG A 439 -0.63 -39.30 7.19
C ARG A 439 -0.59 -37.98 7.95
N ALA A 440 -1.61 -37.12 7.81
CA ALA A 440 -1.70 -35.88 8.57
C ALA A 440 -1.77 -36.13 10.09
N ILE A 441 -2.53 -37.13 10.54
CA ILE A 441 -2.58 -37.52 11.96
C ILE A 441 -1.22 -38.03 12.41
N GLN A 442 -0.54 -38.84 11.61
CA GLN A 442 0.81 -39.31 11.91
C GLN A 442 1.80 -38.14 12.05
N LEU A 443 1.76 -37.16 11.13
CA LEU A 443 2.62 -35.97 11.21
C LEU A 443 2.33 -35.16 12.48
N LEU A 444 1.06 -35.00 12.87
CA LEU A 444 0.69 -34.36 14.13
C LEU A 444 1.25 -35.11 15.35
N ASN A 445 1.26 -36.44 15.31
CA ASN A 445 1.90 -37.27 16.33
C ASN A 445 3.43 -37.11 16.34
N ASP A 446 4.07 -37.07 15.18
CA ASP A 446 5.53 -36.85 15.03
C ASP A 446 5.95 -35.52 15.68
N VAL A 447 5.16 -34.46 15.48
CA VAL A 447 5.41 -33.14 16.11
C VAL A 447 4.89 -33.03 17.56
N ARG A 448 4.48 -34.16 18.16
CA ARG A 448 3.99 -34.30 19.55
C ARG A 448 2.77 -33.43 19.88
N ILE A 449 1.80 -33.34 18.96
CA ILE A 449 0.48 -32.75 19.26
C ILE A 449 -0.34 -33.75 20.10
N PRO A 450 -0.81 -33.35 21.29
CA PRO A 450 -1.58 -34.25 22.15
C PRO A 450 -2.97 -34.55 21.56
N ASN A 451 -3.36 -35.82 21.55
CA ASN A 451 -4.64 -36.29 20.99
C ASN A 451 -4.84 -35.89 19.52
N ALA A 452 -3.83 -36.15 18.68
CA ALA A 452 -3.81 -35.75 17.27
C ALA A 452 -5.06 -36.17 16.50
N GLU A 453 -5.62 -37.35 16.79
CA GLU A 453 -6.82 -37.92 16.16
C GLU A 453 -8.06 -37.04 16.35
N ARG A 454 -8.14 -36.35 17.49
CA ARG A 454 -9.19 -35.37 17.77
C ARG A 454 -8.82 -34.00 17.23
N ARG A 455 -7.58 -33.56 17.49
CA ARG A 455 -7.12 -32.20 17.18
C ARG A 455 -6.91 -31.92 15.69
N VAL A 456 -6.82 -32.96 14.87
CA VAL A 456 -6.84 -32.84 13.40
C VAL A 456 -8.11 -32.12 12.91
N ASP A 457 -9.20 -32.16 13.69
CA ASP A 457 -10.45 -31.49 13.38
C ASP A 457 -10.60 -30.11 14.03
N ASP A 458 -9.62 -29.66 14.82
CA ASP A 458 -9.63 -28.34 15.42
C ASP A 458 -9.30 -27.25 14.37
N TYR A 459 -9.79 -26.05 14.60
CA TYR A 459 -9.38 -24.84 13.91
C TYR A 459 -8.12 -24.24 14.56
N PRO A 460 -7.32 -23.44 13.82
CA PRO A 460 -6.11 -22.81 14.37
C PRO A 460 -6.35 -21.96 15.62
N HIS A 461 -7.52 -21.32 15.76
CA HIS A 461 -7.85 -20.50 16.92
C HIS A 461 -8.19 -21.31 18.18
N GLU A 462 -8.40 -22.63 18.05
CA GLU A 462 -8.63 -23.57 19.16
C GLU A 462 -7.32 -24.17 19.69
N MET A 463 -6.18 -23.86 19.04
CA MET A 463 -4.84 -24.35 19.39
C MET A 463 -3.99 -23.30 20.10
N SER A 464 -3.09 -23.73 21.00
CA SER A 464 -2.11 -22.83 21.62
C SER A 464 -1.07 -22.34 20.60
N GLY A 465 -0.33 -21.27 20.93
CA GLY A 465 0.77 -20.77 20.09
C GLY A 465 1.77 -21.86 19.71
N GLY A 466 2.26 -22.62 20.70
CA GLY A 466 3.19 -23.73 20.47
C GLY A 466 2.60 -24.88 19.64
N MET A 467 1.31 -25.19 19.80
CA MET A 467 0.64 -26.20 18.96
C MET A 467 0.55 -25.73 17.51
N ARG A 468 0.22 -24.46 17.27
CA ARG A 468 0.22 -23.90 15.92
C ARG A 468 1.61 -23.93 15.28
N GLN A 469 2.67 -23.63 16.03
CA GLN A 469 4.05 -23.78 15.55
C GLN A 469 4.36 -25.23 15.15
N ARG A 470 4.01 -26.20 16.00
CA ARG A 470 4.17 -27.64 15.71
C ARG A 470 3.43 -28.04 14.45
N VAL A 471 2.20 -27.54 14.24
CA VAL A 471 1.46 -27.76 12.99
C VAL A 471 2.20 -27.17 11.78
N GLY A 472 2.75 -25.95 11.89
CA GLY A 472 3.58 -25.35 10.83
C GLY A 472 4.81 -26.20 10.49
N ILE A 473 5.47 -26.76 11.50
CA ILE A 473 6.58 -27.70 11.32
C ILE A 473 6.11 -29.00 10.65
N ALA A 474 4.96 -29.53 11.07
CA ALA A 474 4.35 -30.71 10.45
C ALA A 474 4.03 -30.49 8.98
N MET A 475 3.55 -29.30 8.60
CA MET A 475 3.32 -28.91 7.21
C MET A 475 4.62 -28.86 6.41
N ALA A 476 5.68 -28.27 6.97
CA ALA A 476 6.99 -28.23 6.32
C ALA A 476 7.57 -29.64 6.10
N LEU A 477 7.32 -30.57 7.01
CA LEU A 477 7.81 -31.96 6.93
C LEU A 477 6.90 -32.90 6.13
N ALA A 478 5.74 -32.42 5.69
CA ALA A 478 4.67 -33.27 5.18
C ALA A 478 5.08 -34.14 3.98
N ASN A 479 5.98 -33.62 3.15
CA ASN A 479 6.46 -34.29 1.94
C ASN A 479 7.93 -34.71 2.03
N GLU A 480 8.51 -34.77 3.24
CA GLU A 480 9.88 -35.28 3.47
C GLU A 480 10.97 -34.49 2.71
N PRO A 481 11.13 -33.19 3.04
CA PRO A 481 12.09 -32.32 2.36
C PRO A 481 13.55 -32.68 2.69
N ASP A 482 14.43 -32.40 1.74
CA ASP A 482 15.88 -32.54 1.90
C ASP A 482 16.48 -31.35 2.68
N VAL A 483 15.86 -30.16 2.56
CA VAL A 483 16.28 -28.93 3.24
C VAL A 483 15.09 -28.23 3.90
N ILE A 484 15.28 -27.80 5.14
CA ILE A 484 14.34 -26.92 5.85
C ILE A 484 15.00 -25.58 6.12
N ILE A 485 14.33 -24.49 5.75
CA ILE A 485 14.70 -23.15 6.17
C ILE A 485 13.74 -22.75 7.29
N ALA A 486 14.26 -22.57 8.50
CA ALA A 486 13.48 -22.22 9.68
C ALA A 486 13.76 -20.76 10.06
N ASP A 487 12.81 -19.88 9.77
CA ASP A 487 12.92 -18.45 9.99
C ASP A 487 12.28 -18.04 11.31
N GLU A 488 13.12 -17.84 12.33
CA GLU A 488 12.70 -17.51 13.69
C GLU A 488 11.58 -18.43 14.22
N PRO A 489 11.76 -19.77 14.19
CA PRO A 489 10.71 -20.75 14.41
C PRO A 489 10.17 -20.81 15.86
N THR A 490 10.73 -19.99 16.75
CA THR A 490 10.36 -19.96 18.17
C THR A 490 10.04 -18.57 18.67
N THR A 491 9.99 -17.58 17.78
CA THR A 491 9.60 -16.22 18.13
C THR A 491 8.16 -16.22 18.67
N ALA A 492 7.91 -15.42 19.72
CA ALA A 492 6.63 -15.31 20.42
C ALA A 492 6.13 -16.59 21.15
N LEU A 493 7.01 -17.56 21.43
CA LEU A 493 6.73 -18.70 22.31
C LEU A 493 7.36 -18.50 23.69
N ASP A 494 6.80 -19.14 24.72
CA ASP A 494 7.46 -19.20 26.02
C ASP A 494 8.72 -20.06 25.97
N VAL A 495 9.68 -19.78 26.87
CA VAL A 495 11.02 -20.42 26.87
C VAL A 495 10.94 -21.95 26.95
N THR A 496 9.95 -22.49 27.68
CA THR A 496 9.78 -23.94 27.82
C THR A 496 9.31 -24.56 26.50
N VAL A 497 8.32 -23.96 25.85
CA VAL A 497 7.84 -24.41 24.55
C VAL A 497 8.91 -24.23 23.47
N GLN A 498 9.64 -23.11 23.46
CA GLN A 498 10.76 -22.88 22.56
C GLN A 498 11.76 -24.03 22.64
N ALA A 499 12.24 -24.39 23.84
CA ALA A 499 13.17 -25.51 24.01
C ALA A 499 12.60 -26.83 23.44
N GLN A 500 11.31 -27.12 23.68
CA GLN A 500 10.67 -28.32 23.14
C GLN A 500 10.60 -28.33 21.61
N ILE A 501 10.34 -27.19 20.97
CA ILE A 501 10.31 -27.05 19.50
C ILE A 501 11.70 -27.25 18.90
N LEU A 502 12.71 -26.68 19.54
CA LEU A 502 14.11 -26.78 19.14
C LEU A 502 14.61 -28.22 19.21
N CYS A 503 14.36 -28.92 20.32
CA CYS A 503 14.67 -30.34 20.43
C CYS A 503 13.93 -31.17 19.37
N LEU A 504 12.64 -30.87 19.13
CA LEU A 504 11.86 -31.57 18.11
C LEU A 504 12.48 -31.43 16.70
N LEU A 505 12.93 -30.23 16.33
CA LEU A 505 13.56 -30.02 15.02
C LEU A 505 14.91 -30.72 14.91
N ASP A 506 15.72 -30.76 15.99
CA ASP A 506 16.99 -31.51 15.98
C ASP A 506 16.79 -33.02 15.93
N ASP A 507 15.82 -33.55 16.69
CA ASP A 507 15.43 -34.96 16.63
C ASP A 507 15.04 -35.34 15.18
N LEU A 508 14.17 -34.55 14.56
CA LEU A 508 13.69 -34.80 13.19
C LEU A 508 14.80 -34.63 12.14
N ARG A 509 15.71 -33.68 12.33
CA ARG A 509 16.92 -33.53 11.51
C ARG A 509 17.74 -34.81 11.52
N ARG A 510 18.05 -35.33 12.71
CA ARG A 510 18.91 -36.52 12.89
C ARG A 510 18.24 -37.78 12.37
N GLU A 511 16.95 -37.96 12.65
CA GLU A 511 16.19 -39.14 12.21
C GLU A 511 16.04 -39.21 10.69
N ARG A 512 15.85 -38.07 10.01
CA ARG A 512 15.56 -38.02 8.57
C ARG A 512 16.75 -37.64 7.70
N GLY A 513 17.88 -37.26 8.30
CA GLY A 513 19.10 -36.87 7.57
C GLY A 513 18.96 -35.59 6.74
N LEU A 514 17.97 -34.75 7.04
CA LEU A 514 17.72 -33.49 6.33
C LEU A 514 18.67 -32.38 6.80
N ALA A 515 18.91 -31.41 5.92
CA ALA A 515 19.69 -30.22 6.25
C ALA A 515 18.77 -29.12 6.80
N ILE A 516 19.26 -28.32 7.76
CA ILE A 516 18.51 -27.18 8.30
C ILE A 516 19.31 -25.89 8.20
N ILE A 517 18.68 -24.84 7.70
CA ILE A 517 19.13 -23.46 7.86
C ILE A 517 18.27 -22.82 8.94
N PHE A 518 18.85 -22.60 10.12
CA PHE A 518 18.21 -21.93 11.24
C PHE A 518 18.51 -20.44 11.19
N ILE A 519 17.48 -19.62 11.07
CA ILE A 519 17.61 -18.16 11.14
C ILE A 519 17.08 -17.73 12.50
N THR A 520 17.93 -17.08 13.28
CA THR A 520 17.58 -16.64 14.62
C THR A 520 18.45 -15.46 15.03
N HIS A 521 18.01 -14.74 16.06
CA HIS A 521 18.82 -13.75 16.76
C HIS A 521 19.36 -14.29 18.10
N ASP A 522 18.98 -15.51 18.50
CA ASP A 522 19.35 -16.12 19.77
C ASP A 522 20.57 -17.04 19.62
N PHE A 523 21.68 -16.63 20.24
CA PHE A 523 22.92 -17.39 20.27
C PHE A 523 22.83 -18.70 21.06
N GLY A 524 21.97 -18.77 22.08
CA GLY A 524 21.79 -20.00 22.87
C GLY A 524 21.20 -21.12 22.02
N VAL A 525 20.27 -20.79 21.14
CA VAL A 525 19.68 -21.75 20.18
C VAL A 525 20.74 -22.29 19.23
N VAL A 526 21.55 -21.40 18.65
CA VAL A 526 22.56 -21.80 17.66
C VAL A 526 23.69 -22.59 18.32
N ALA A 527 24.10 -22.23 19.53
CA ALA A 527 25.11 -22.95 20.30
C ALA A 527 24.73 -24.42 20.57
N GLN A 528 23.43 -24.70 20.69
CA GLN A 528 22.92 -26.03 21.00
C GLN A 528 22.65 -26.88 19.74
N LEU A 529 22.23 -26.26 18.63
CA LEU A 529 21.65 -26.99 17.48
C LEU A 529 22.44 -26.94 16.17
N CYS A 530 23.32 -25.96 16.00
CA CYS A 530 23.97 -25.72 14.72
C CYS A 530 25.42 -26.21 14.73
N ASP A 531 25.85 -26.83 13.64
CA ASP A 531 27.24 -27.24 13.45
C ASP A 531 28.11 -26.05 13.04
N ARG A 532 27.53 -25.16 12.21
CA ARG A 532 28.16 -23.94 11.69
C ARG A 532 27.27 -22.72 11.90
N ILE A 533 27.90 -21.55 11.97
CA ILE A 533 27.23 -20.26 12.08
C ILE A 533 27.74 -19.34 10.98
N ALA A 534 26.83 -18.59 10.37
CA ALA A 534 27.11 -17.42 9.57
C ALA A 534 26.49 -16.18 10.22
N VAL A 535 27.32 -15.20 10.53
CA VAL A 535 26.90 -13.92 11.12
C VAL A 535 26.69 -12.92 9.99
N MET A 536 25.50 -12.32 9.94
CA MET A 536 25.05 -11.41 8.90
C MET A 536 24.86 -9.99 9.44
N TYR A 537 25.41 -9.01 8.73
CA TYR A 537 25.27 -7.58 9.02
C TYR A 537 25.08 -6.79 7.73
N ALA A 538 24.08 -5.90 7.70
CA ALA A 538 23.80 -4.98 6.59
C ALA A 538 23.81 -5.66 5.20
N GLY A 539 23.13 -6.80 5.06
CA GLY A 539 23.01 -7.52 3.79
C GLY A 539 24.19 -8.45 3.47
N MET A 540 25.19 -8.59 4.34
CA MET A 540 26.44 -9.31 4.06
C MET A 540 26.80 -10.31 5.16
N ILE A 541 27.45 -11.42 4.78
CA ILE A 541 28.11 -12.31 5.75
C ILE A 541 29.42 -11.67 6.19
N VAL A 542 29.54 -11.46 7.51
CA VAL A 542 30.71 -10.83 8.13
C VAL A 542 31.62 -11.82 8.83
N GLU A 543 31.11 -12.98 9.22
CA GLU A 543 31.88 -14.05 9.85
C GLU A 543 31.17 -15.39 9.66
N GLU A 544 31.93 -16.45 9.42
CA GLU A 544 31.40 -17.79 9.19
C GLU A 544 32.38 -18.86 9.68
N GLY A 545 31.88 -19.90 10.37
CA GLY A 545 32.70 -21.05 10.77
C GLY A 545 31.97 -22.03 11.70
N PRO A 546 32.64 -23.06 12.23
CA PRO A 546 32.11 -23.94 13.26
C PRO A 546 31.56 -23.16 14.43
N THR A 547 30.41 -23.59 14.94
CA THR A 547 29.72 -22.93 16.06
C THR A 547 30.65 -22.71 17.25
N GLN A 548 31.40 -23.73 17.66
CA GLN A 548 32.31 -23.61 18.80
C GLN A 548 33.44 -22.59 18.55
N ALA A 549 33.94 -22.49 17.32
CA ALA A 549 35.02 -21.55 16.97
C ALA A 549 34.52 -20.10 16.98
N VAL A 550 33.38 -19.83 16.33
CA VAL A 550 32.81 -18.47 16.24
C VAL A 550 32.33 -17.98 17.60
N LEU A 551 31.72 -18.84 18.42
CA LEU A 551 31.24 -18.44 19.75
C LEU A 551 32.36 -18.35 20.78
N GLY A 552 33.37 -19.23 20.71
CA GLY A 552 34.50 -19.24 21.65
C GLY A 552 35.55 -18.17 21.35
N ALA A 553 35.80 -17.88 20.07
CA ALA A 553 36.80 -16.92 19.62
C ALA A 553 36.25 -16.07 18.44
N PRO A 554 35.26 -15.20 18.68
CA PRO A 554 34.67 -14.38 17.62
C PRO A 554 35.71 -13.43 17.03
N ALA A 555 35.94 -13.54 15.72
CA ALA A 555 36.96 -12.79 15.00
C ALA A 555 36.48 -11.42 14.53
N HIS A 556 35.21 -11.26 14.16
CA HIS A 556 34.70 -9.96 13.72
C HIS A 556 34.30 -9.09 14.92
N PRO A 557 34.70 -7.79 14.98
CA PRO A 557 34.34 -6.91 16.10
C PRO A 557 32.82 -6.79 16.34
N TYR A 558 32.01 -6.86 15.27
CA TYR A 558 30.56 -6.98 15.36
C TYR A 558 30.12 -8.25 16.10
N THR A 559 30.58 -9.42 15.67
CA THR A 559 30.24 -10.71 16.30
C THR A 559 30.62 -10.72 17.78
N ARG A 560 31.84 -10.27 18.10
CA ARG A 560 32.31 -10.16 19.49
C ARG A 560 31.37 -9.32 20.35
N ARG A 561 30.92 -8.17 19.84
CA ARG A 561 29.97 -7.32 20.56
C ARG A 561 28.57 -7.91 20.62
N LEU A 562 28.10 -8.54 19.55
CA LEU A 562 26.79 -9.17 19.51
C LEU A 562 26.68 -10.28 20.58
N ILE A 563 27.75 -11.07 20.75
CA ILE A 563 27.87 -12.06 21.83
C ILE A 563 27.93 -11.37 23.20
N ALA A 564 28.70 -10.29 23.35
CA ALA A 564 28.80 -9.56 24.61
C ALA A 564 27.49 -8.90 25.07
N CYS A 565 26.53 -8.69 24.17
CA CYS A 565 25.18 -8.22 24.49
C CYS A 565 24.29 -9.32 25.09
N VAL A 566 24.65 -10.60 24.96
CA VAL A 566 23.87 -11.72 25.48
C VAL A 566 24.12 -11.87 26.99
N PRO A 567 23.08 -11.88 27.84
CA PRO A 567 23.25 -12.01 29.28
C PRO A 567 23.78 -13.41 29.66
N GLU A 568 24.80 -13.46 30.51
CA GLU A 568 25.30 -14.70 31.12
C GLU A 568 24.45 -15.06 32.36
N LEU A 569 23.76 -16.20 32.30
CA LEU A 569 22.97 -16.70 33.44
C LEU A 569 23.88 -17.00 34.63
N GLY A 570 23.59 -16.40 35.79
CA GLY A 570 24.37 -16.56 37.01
C GLY A 570 25.53 -15.58 37.20
N GLY A 571 25.79 -14.68 36.25
CA GLY A 571 26.88 -13.70 36.28
C GLY A 571 26.67 -12.46 37.18
N GLY A 572 25.56 -12.38 37.92
CA GLY A 572 25.25 -11.25 38.80
C GLY A 572 24.82 -9.95 38.07
N ARG A 573 24.91 -8.80 38.76
CA ARG A 573 24.60 -7.46 38.19
C ARG A 573 25.79 -6.94 37.37
N ARG A 574 25.87 -7.33 36.10
CA ARG A 574 26.77 -6.73 35.11
C ARG A 574 26.01 -5.71 34.28
N GLU A 575 26.66 -4.60 33.93
CA GLU A 575 26.15 -3.68 32.93
C GLU A 575 26.19 -4.37 31.55
N LEU A 576 25.01 -4.54 30.92
CA LEU A 576 24.91 -5.19 29.63
C LEU A 576 25.63 -4.35 28.58
N ALA A 577 26.55 -4.97 27.84
CA ALA A 577 27.18 -4.30 26.72
C ALA A 577 26.11 -3.97 25.66
N ALA A 578 26.20 -2.79 25.07
CA ALA A 578 25.36 -2.38 23.94
C ALA A 578 26.25 -1.99 22.76
N ILE A 579 25.79 -2.27 21.55
CA ILE A 579 26.45 -1.79 20.34
C ILE A 579 25.97 -0.35 20.09
N PRO A 580 26.86 0.66 20.15
CA PRO A 580 26.48 2.06 20.01
C PRO A 580 25.94 2.36 18.60
N GLY A 581 25.12 3.40 18.51
CA GLY A 581 24.53 3.88 17.26
C GLY A 581 23.41 2.99 16.71
N LEU A 582 22.91 3.35 15.53
CA LEU A 582 21.88 2.61 14.80
C LEU A 582 22.51 1.83 13.63
N PRO A 583 21.91 0.72 13.20
CA PRO A 583 22.28 0.06 11.95
C PRO A 583 22.21 1.02 10.76
N PRO A 584 23.08 0.89 9.75
CA PRO A 584 23.05 1.75 8.58
C PRO A 584 21.77 1.54 7.78
N VAL A 585 21.31 2.59 7.11
CA VAL A 585 20.23 2.49 6.13
C VAL A 585 20.73 1.75 4.87
N LEU A 586 19.90 0.87 4.31
CA LEU A 586 20.31 -0.06 3.25
C LEU A 586 20.27 0.56 1.83
N ASP A 587 19.78 1.79 1.68
CA ASP A 587 19.79 2.55 0.43
C ASP A 587 21.09 3.35 0.22
N ASP A 588 21.88 3.57 1.28
CA ASP A 588 23.13 4.33 1.25
C ASP A 588 24.18 3.70 2.19
N LEU A 589 24.63 2.49 1.83
CA LEU A 589 25.67 1.80 2.58
C LEU A 589 27.02 2.52 2.40
N PRO A 590 27.81 2.74 3.49
CA PRO A 590 29.09 3.39 3.38
C PRO A 590 30.09 2.53 2.58
N PRO A 591 31.06 3.16 1.88
CA PRO A 591 32.13 2.42 1.23
C PRO A 591 32.96 1.62 2.27
N GLY A 592 33.52 0.47 1.86
CA GLY A 592 34.26 -0.38 2.79
C GLY A 592 33.39 -1.27 3.66
N CYS A 593 33.74 -1.34 4.95
CA CYS A 593 33.02 -2.09 5.96
C CYS A 593 31.76 -1.34 6.41
N ALA A 594 30.58 -1.93 6.20
CA ALA A 594 29.31 -1.37 6.69
C ALA A 594 29.28 -1.18 8.23
N PHE A 595 30.11 -1.92 8.98
CA PHE A 595 30.21 -1.81 10.43
C PHE A 595 31.25 -0.78 10.90
N ALA A 596 32.06 -0.20 10.00
CA ALA A 596 33.11 0.78 10.37
C ALA A 596 32.61 1.94 11.25
N PRO A 597 31.43 2.56 11.01
CA PRO A 597 30.95 3.66 11.86
C PRO A 597 30.68 3.25 13.31
N ARG A 598 30.44 1.96 13.58
CA ARG A 598 30.14 1.41 14.91
C ARG A 598 31.32 0.62 15.49
N CYS A 599 32.38 0.37 14.73
CA CYS A 599 33.51 -0.46 15.13
C CYS A 599 34.55 0.32 15.94
N SER A 600 34.97 -0.20 17.09
CA SER A 600 36.06 0.41 17.91
C SER A 600 37.46 0.28 17.30
N LYS A 601 37.63 -0.58 16.29
CA LYS A 601 38.90 -0.83 15.59
C LYS A 601 38.89 -0.29 14.16
N ALA A 602 37.94 0.58 13.82
CA ALA A 602 37.85 1.14 12.48
C ALA A 602 39.01 2.10 12.20
N GLU A 603 39.80 1.78 11.18
CA GLU A 603 40.77 2.68 10.58
C GLU A 603 40.26 3.22 9.24
N GLU A 604 40.97 4.18 8.64
CA GLU A 604 40.54 4.80 7.39
C GLU A 604 40.50 3.80 6.23
N ILE A 605 41.40 2.81 6.20
CA ILE A 605 41.39 1.73 5.22
C ILE A 605 40.11 0.86 5.30
N CYS A 606 39.46 0.78 6.47
CA CYS A 606 38.19 0.06 6.63
C CYS A 606 37.02 0.75 5.94
N ARG A 607 37.17 2.03 5.55
CA ARG A 607 36.15 2.83 4.86
C ARG A 607 36.38 2.87 3.35
N GLN A 608 37.30 2.06 2.85
CA GLN A 608 37.74 2.06 1.45
C GLN A 608 37.68 0.66 0.86
N GLY A 609 37.28 0.56 -0.41
CA GLY A 609 37.30 -0.68 -1.19
C GLY A 609 36.26 -1.73 -0.75
N GLU A 610 36.30 -2.91 -1.37
CA GLU A 610 35.53 -4.07 -0.92
C GLU A 610 36.40 -4.93 0.00
N ILE A 611 35.85 -5.32 1.16
CA ILE A 611 36.53 -6.24 2.07
C ILE A 611 36.04 -7.65 1.77
N PRO A 612 36.89 -8.57 1.29
CA PRO A 612 36.51 -9.95 1.04
C PRO A 612 36.31 -10.73 2.34
N LEU A 613 35.51 -11.78 2.29
CA LEU A 613 35.41 -12.79 3.35
C LEU A 613 36.64 -13.71 3.22
N GLN A 614 37.55 -13.68 4.20
CA GLN A 614 38.82 -14.43 4.15
C GLN A 614 39.12 -15.12 5.48
N GLY A 615 39.84 -16.24 5.46
CA GLY A 615 40.29 -16.93 6.67
C GLY A 615 40.72 -18.37 6.39
N PRO A 616 41.23 -19.11 7.40
CA PRO A 616 41.50 -20.53 7.28
C PRO A 616 40.24 -21.30 6.83
N ALA A 617 40.42 -22.45 6.19
CA ALA A 617 39.35 -23.19 5.50
C ALA A 617 38.08 -23.47 6.32
N LEU A 618 38.15 -23.38 7.65
CA LEU A 618 37.03 -23.58 8.57
C LEU A 618 36.48 -22.30 9.20
N HIS A 619 37.18 -21.17 9.21
CA HIS A 619 36.71 -19.93 9.85
C HIS A 619 37.08 -18.72 9.02
N ALA A 620 36.09 -18.08 8.40
CA ALA A 620 36.26 -16.94 7.51
C ALA A 620 35.64 -15.68 8.11
N VAL A 621 36.29 -14.53 7.89
CA VAL A 621 35.91 -13.24 8.46
C VAL A 621 36.08 -12.13 7.44
N ARG A 622 35.13 -11.19 7.40
CA ARG A 622 35.14 -10.01 6.53
C ARG A 622 35.68 -8.80 7.29
N CYS A 623 36.94 -8.88 7.71
CA CYS A 623 37.57 -7.83 8.51
C CYS A 623 39.06 -7.71 8.20
N LEU A 624 39.55 -6.47 8.06
CA LEU A 624 40.98 -6.18 7.93
C LEU A 624 41.73 -6.31 9.26
N PHE A 625 41.02 -6.11 10.38
CA PHE A 625 41.59 -6.12 11.73
C PHE A 625 40.80 -7.06 12.66
N PRO A 626 40.81 -8.39 12.40
CA PRO A 626 40.09 -9.34 13.22
C PRO A 626 40.54 -9.28 14.69
N GLU A 627 39.64 -9.63 15.58
CA GLU A 627 39.92 -9.93 16.98
C GLU A 627 40.91 -11.09 17.05
N ARG A 628 41.88 -10.98 17.95
CA ARG A 628 42.79 -12.10 18.24
C ARG A 628 42.13 -12.96 19.31
N ALA A 629 42.25 -14.29 19.18
CA ALA A 629 41.83 -15.19 20.24
C ALA A 629 42.52 -14.77 21.56
N PRO A 630 41.77 -14.71 22.68
CA PRO A 630 42.32 -14.33 23.98
C PRO A 630 43.39 -15.30 24.48
#